data_AF-A0A1R2CIK1-F1
#
_entry.id   AF-A0A1R2CIK1-F1
#
_cell.length_a   1.000
_cell.length_b   1.000
_cell.length_c   1.000
_cell.angle_alpha   90.00
_cell.angle_beta   90.00
_cell.angle_gamma   90.00
#
_symmetry.space_group_name_H-M   'P 1'
#
loop_
_entity.id
_entity.type
_entity.pdbx_description
1 polymer ?
#
loop_
_entity_poly.entity_id
_entity_poly.type
_entity_poly.pdbx_seq_one_letter_code
_entity_poly.pdbx_strand_id
1 'polypeptide(L)'
;MAEDKWNFLANPPIVGPIDTDYHNKELIGSVRAFYACGKVAKMLADCRKRPEGRFVHPEKCESHARAVVDCYQEVRNAPASCASPYEKAFQCLQRGGSCASLLEDYVKCEHPADKKYN
;
A
#
# COMPACT_ATOMS: atom_id res chain seq x y z
N MET A 1 5.14 -33.69 -1.20
CA MET A 1 5.18 -32.65 -0.15
C MET A 1 5.25 -31.32 -0.88
N ALA A 2 4.14 -30.60 -0.97
CA ALA A 2 4.11 -29.29 -1.62
C ALA A 2 4.74 -28.28 -0.65
N GLU A 3 6.01 -27.95 -0.87
CA GLU A 3 6.59 -26.75 -0.26
C GLU A 3 5.97 -25.57 -1.01
N ASP A 4 4.95 -24.95 -0.42
CA ASP A 4 4.42 -23.66 -0.87
C ASP A 4 5.50 -22.60 -0.66
N LYS A 5 6.34 -22.49 -1.68
CA LYS A 5 7.41 -21.50 -1.83
C LYS A 5 6.80 -20.12 -1.70
N TRP A 6 7.04 -19.47 -0.56
CA TRP A 6 7.18 -18.02 -0.43
C TRP A 6 6.27 -17.21 -1.37
N ASN A 7 4.96 -17.49 -1.33
CA ASN A 7 4.01 -16.56 -1.90
C ASN A 7 3.63 -15.64 -0.74
N PHE A 8 4.44 -14.59 -0.55
CA PHE A 8 3.85 -13.35 -0.08
C PHE A 8 2.56 -13.20 -0.87
N LEU A 9 1.47 -12.85 -0.21
CA LEU A 9 0.15 -12.60 -0.78
C LEU A 9 0.17 -11.42 -1.80
N ALA A 10 1.25 -11.25 -2.56
CA ALA A 10 1.28 -10.63 -3.85
C ALA A 10 0.12 -11.24 -4.64
N ASN A 11 -0.88 -10.40 -4.89
CA ASN A 11 -1.93 -10.72 -5.84
C ASN A 11 -1.26 -11.32 -7.08
N PRO A 12 -1.81 -12.43 -7.62
CA PRO A 12 -1.25 -13.04 -8.81
C PRO A 12 -1.02 -11.94 -9.85
N PRO A 13 0.10 -11.99 -10.60
CA PRO A 13 0.40 -10.96 -11.59
C PRO A 13 -0.81 -10.76 -12.49
N ILE A 14 -1.26 -9.50 -12.59
CA ILE A 14 -2.44 -9.16 -13.38
C ILE A 14 -2.14 -9.55 -14.84
N VAL A 15 -2.91 -10.50 -15.36
CA VAL A 15 -2.77 -10.97 -16.73
C VAL A 15 -3.73 -10.16 -17.60
N GLY A 16 -3.18 -9.31 -18.47
CA GLY A 16 -3.96 -8.48 -19.41
C GLY A 16 -3.67 -6.98 -19.29
N PRO A 17 -4.35 -6.15 -20.10
CA PRO A 17 -4.21 -4.71 -20.03
C PRO A 17 -4.70 -4.19 -18.67
N ILE A 18 -3.89 -3.38 -18.01
CA ILE A 18 -4.29 -2.65 -16.80
C ILE A 18 -5.19 -1.50 -17.25
N ASP A 19 -6.43 -1.49 -16.78
CA ASP A 19 -7.35 -0.40 -17.08
C ASP A 19 -6.97 0.89 -16.30
N THR A 20 -7.36 2.04 -16.83
CA THR A 20 -7.04 3.35 -16.25
C THR A 20 -7.69 3.56 -14.88
N ASP A 21 -8.83 2.94 -14.60
CA ASP A 21 -9.53 3.04 -13.32
C ASP A 21 -8.73 2.33 -12.22
N TYR A 22 -8.29 1.10 -12.46
CA TYR A 22 -7.37 0.34 -11.63
C TYR A 22 -6.08 1.11 -11.39
N HIS A 23 -5.47 1.65 -12.45
CA HIS A 23 -4.25 2.45 -12.31
C HIS A 23 -4.44 3.65 -11.38
N ASN A 24 -5.54 4.39 -11.54
CA ASN A 24 -5.84 5.56 -10.72
C ASN A 24 -6.13 5.18 -9.27
N LYS A 25 -6.85 4.08 -9.02
CA LYS A 25 -7.10 3.56 -7.66
C LYS A 25 -5.80 3.14 -6.99
N GLU A 26 -4.91 2.45 -7.70
CA GLU A 26 -3.59 2.07 -7.18
C GLU A 26 -2.70 3.28 -6.90
N LEU A 27 -2.76 4.33 -7.73
CA LEU A 27 -2.03 5.56 -7.49
C LEU A 27 -2.48 6.21 -6.18
N ILE A 28 -3.80 6.39 -5.99
CA ILE A 28 -4.35 6.98 -4.77
C ILE A 28 -4.00 6.13 -3.54
N GLY A 29 -4.15 4.80 -3.64
CA GLY A 29 -3.81 3.86 -2.58
C GLY A 29 -2.32 3.87 -2.23
N SER A 30 -1.44 3.95 -3.22
CA SER A 30 0.02 4.02 -3.03
C SER A 30 0.45 5.31 -2.34
N VAL A 31 -0.13 6.45 -2.74
CA VAL A 31 0.10 7.73 -2.07
C VAL A 31 -0.34 7.63 -0.62
N ARG A 32 -1.51 7.03 -0.32
CA ARG A 32 -1.93 6.86 1.08
C ARG A 32 -1.03 5.91 1.86
N ALA A 33 -0.64 4.79 1.28
CA ALA A 33 0.22 3.79 1.89
C ALA A 33 1.55 4.38 2.34
N PHE A 34 2.11 5.34 1.58
CA PHE A 34 3.33 6.03 1.96
C PHE A 34 3.24 6.68 3.35
N TYR A 35 2.09 7.29 3.68
CA TYR A 35 1.88 7.98 4.96
C TYR A 35 1.45 7.03 6.08
N ALA A 36 0.55 6.08 5.79
CA ALA A 36 -0.01 5.18 6.80
C ALA A 36 0.90 3.99 7.14
N CYS A 37 1.62 3.46 6.14
CA CYS A 37 2.40 2.22 6.26
C CYS A 37 3.91 2.46 6.42
N GLY A 38 4.36 3.72 6.50
CA GLY A 38 5.78 4.09 6.49
C GLY A 38 6.60 3.41 7.59
N LYS A 39 6.06 3.27 8.80
CA LYS A 39 6.76 2.64 9.93
C LYS A 39 6.94 1.13 9.74
N VAL A 40 5.90 0.40 9.35
CA VAL A 40 6.02 -1.04 9.08
C VAL A 40 6.92 -1.31 7.87
N ALA A 41 6.89 -0.45 6.86
CA ALA A 41 7.81 -0.52 5.72
C ALA A 41 9.27 -0.30 6.16
N LYS A 42 9.51 0.64 7.07
CA LYS A 42 10.83 0.87 7.66
C LYS A 42 11.32 -0.34 8.47
N MET A 43 10.46 -0.97 9.28
CA MET A 43 10.84 -2.17 10.03
C MET A 43 11.27 -3.32 9.12
N LEU A 44 10.55 -3.53 8.01
CA LEU A 44 10.93 -4.51 7.00
C LEU A 44 12.28 -4.15 6.36
N ALA A 45 12.47 -2.89 5.97
CA ALA A 45 13.71 -2.41 5.37
C ALA A 45 14.90 -2.59 6.32
N ASP A 46 14.74 -2.26 7.60
CA ASP A 46 15.76 -2.42 8.63
C ASP A 46 16.10 -3.90 8.87
N CYS A 47 15.10 -4.78 8.85
CA CYS A 47 15.31 -6.23 8.96
C CYS A 47 16.11 -6.77 7.77
N ARG A 48 15.74 -6.38 6.54
CA ARG A 48 16.40 -6.81 5.29
C ARG A 48 17.74 -6.10 5.03
N LYS A 49 18.09 -5.08 5.81
CA LYS A 49 19.41 -4.43 5.74
C LYS A 49 20.49 -5.30 6.39
N ARG A 50 20.13 -6.12 7.38
CA ARG A 50 21.06 -7.02 8.07
C ARG A 50 21.34 -8.26 7.19
N PRO A 51 22.58 -8.79 7.16
CA PRO A 51 22.89 -10.00 6.40
C PRO A 51 21.97 -11.18 6.74
N GLU A 52 21.62 -11.30 8.02
CA GLU A 52 20.69 -12.31 8.53
C GLU A 52 19.33 -12.21 7.85
N GLY A 53 18.65 -11.06 7.91
CA GLY A 53 17.34 -10.88 7.29
C GLY A 53 17.38 -10.71 5.76
N ARG A 54 18.55 -10.50 5.18
CA ARG A 54 18.72 -10.35 3.72
C ARG A 54 18.99 -11.66 3.01
N PHE A 55 19.84 -12.51 3.60
CA PHE A 55 20.43 -13.66 2.89
C PHE A 55 20.38 -14.97 3.68
N VAL A 56 20.52 -14.93 5.02
CA VAL A 56 20.68 -16.15 5.81
C VAL A 56 19.33 -16.71 6.27
N HIS A 57 18.49 -15.83 6.81
CA HIS A 57 17.18 -16.12 7.39
C HIS A 57 16.15 -15.03 7.03
N PRO A 58 15.85 -14.83 5.73
CA PRO A 58 14.88 -13.82 5.31
C PRO A 58 13.47 -14.04 5.90
N GLU A 59 13.12 -15.27 6.27
CA GLU A 59 11.88 -15.64 6.95
C GLU A 59 11.71 -14.94 8.30
N LYS A 60 12.80 -14.55 8.97
CA LYS A 60 12.72 -13.78 10.22
C LYS A 60 12.11 -12.39 10.01
N CYS A 61 12.09 -11.88 8.77
CA CYS A 61 11.45 -10.62 8.41
C CYS A 61 9.98 -10.80 7.96
N GLU A 62 9.45 -12.01 7.95
CA GLU A 62 8.12 -12.31 7.40
C GLU A 62 7.01 -11.54 8.12
N SER A 63 7.07 -11.43 9.46
CA SER A 63 6.09 -10.67 10.24
C SER A 63 6.02 -9.20 9.82
N HIS A 64 7.17 -8.57 9.53
CA HIS A 64 7.23 -7.19 9.03
C HIS A 64 6.69 -7.08 7.61
N ALA A 65 6.98 -8.06 6.75
CA ALA A 65 6.46 -8.08 5.39
C ALA A 65 4.95 -8.28 5.35
N ARG A 66 4.40 -9.17 6.20
CA ARG A 66 2.94 -9.31 6.38
C ARG A 66 2.32 -7.99 6.85
N ALA A 67 2.90 -7.32 7.84
CA ALA A 67 2.40 -6.03 8.31
C ALA A 67 2.35 -4.95 7.21
N VAL A 68 3.33 -4.94 6.29
CA VAL A 68 3.31 -4.03 5.12
C VAL A 68 2.18 -4.38 4.17
N VAL A 69 2.00 -5.66 3.85
CA VAL A 69 0.92 -6.13 2.95
C VAL A 69 -0.44 -5.83 3.56
N ASP A 70 -0.65 -6.16 4.84
CA ASP A 70 -1.90 -5.93 5.55
C ASP A 70 -2.22 -4.43 5.61
N CYS A 71 -1.22 -3.59 5.87
CA CYS A 71 -1.41 -2.14 5.83
C CYS A 71 -1.80 -1.66 4.43
N TYR A 72 -1.11 -2.12 3.37
CA TYR A 72 -1.43 -1.74 2.00
C TYR A 72 -2.84 -2.17 1.60
N GLN A 73 -3.25 -3.39 1.93
CA GLN A 73 -4.60 -3.89 1.67
C GLN A 73 -5.67 -3.09 2.40
N GLU A 74 -5.39 -2.64 3.63
CA GLU A 74 -6.31 -1.80 4.39
C GLU A 74 -6.46 -0.41 3.76
N VAL A 75 -5.37 0.24 3.34
CA VAL A 75 -5.41 1.59 2.75
C VAL A 75 -5.92 1.66 1.31
N ARG A 76 -5.95 0.54 0.59
CA ARG A 76 -6.61 0.46 -0.73
C ARG A 76 -8.12 0.75 -0.62
N ASN A 77 -8.71 0.52 0.55
CA ASN A 77 -10.11 0.80 0.79
C ASN A 77 -10.26 2.16 1.47
N ALA A 78 -10.71 3.17 0.72
CA ALA A 78 -10.99 4.47 1.31
C ALA A 78 -12.08 4.34 2.39
N PRO A 79 -11.84 4.83 3.62
CA PRO A 79 -12.84 4.79 4.67
C PRO A 79 -13.99 5.73 4.30
N ALA A 80 -15.20 5.43 4.78
CA ALA A 80 -16.39 6.22 4.46
C ALA A 80 -16.23 7.72 4.80
N SER A 81 -15.48 8.04 5.87
CA SER A 81 -15.14 9.41 6.26
C SER A 81 -14.32 10.17 5.20
N CYS A 82 -13.54 9.44 4.39
CA CYS A 82 -12.66 9.98 3.36
C CYS A 82 -13.18 9.73 1.94
N ALA A 83 -14.43 9.27 1.78
CA ALA A 83 -15.02 8.97 0.46
C ALA A 83 -15.05 10.21 -0.44
N SER A 84 -15.47 11.37 0.09
CA SER A 84 -15.54 12.61 -0.70
C SER A 84 -14.17 13.08 -1.25
N PRO A 85 -13.11 13.24 -0.43
CA PRO A 85 -11.81 13.63 -0.96
C PRO A 85 -11.20 12.56 -1.89
N TYR A 86 -11.45 11.27 -1.61
CA TYR A 86 -11.06 10.19 -2.50
C TYR A 86 -11.69 10.31 -3.89
N GLU A 87 -13.01 10.48 -3.96
CA GLU A 87 -13.75 10.62 -5.22
C GLU A 87 -13.29 11.84 -6.03
N LYS A 88 -13.03 12.96 -5.36
CA LYS A 88 -12.51 14.16 -6.02
C LYS A 88 -11.14 13.92 -6.65
N ALA A 89 -10.22 13.28 -5.92
CA ALA A 89 -8.91 12.92 -6.44
C ALA A 89 -9.03 11.96 -7.62
N PHE A 90 -9.88 10.94 -7.49
CA PHE A 90 -10.13 9.95 -8.52
C PHE A 90 -10.70 10.55 -9.81
N GLN A 91 -11.72 11.41 -9.71
CA GLN A 91 -12.30 12.12 -10.87
C GLN A 91 -11.30 13.06 -11.54
N CYS A 92 -10.42 13.71 -10.75
CA CYS A 92 -9.37 14.54 -11.31
C CYS A 92 -8.38 13.72 -12.14
N LEU A 93 -7.96 12.55 -11.64
CA LEU A 93 -7.04 11.66 -12.36
C LEU A 93 -7.67 11.14 -13.66
N GLN A 94 -8.96 10.81 -13.65
CA GLN A 94 -9.69 10.44 -14.87
C GLN A 94 -9.71 11.54 -15.93
N ARG A 95 -9.70 12.81 -15.53
CA ARG A 95 -9.68 13.96 -16.45
C ARG A 95 -8.27 14.34 -16.91
N GLY A 96 -7.22 13.69 -16.40
CA GLY A 96 -5.83 13.99 -16.76
C GLY A 96 -5.32 15.34 -16.27
N GLY A 97 -5.85 15.86 -15.16
CA GLY A 97 -5.47 17.16 -14.58
C GLY A 97 -4.31 17.09 -13.58
N SER A 98 -3.91 18.26 -13.05
CA SER A 98 -3.02 18.33 -11.88
C SER A 98 -3.82 18.07 -10.60
N CYS A 99 -3.65 16.89 -10.02
CA CYS A 99 -4.46 16.41 -8.89
C CYS A 99 -3.72 16.41 -7.55
N ALA A 100 -2.53 17.02 -7.48
CA ALA A 100 -1.66 16.98 -6.31
C ALA A 100 -2.36 17.49 -5.04
N SER A 101 -3.05 18.63 -5.12
CA SER A 101 -3.79 19.20 -3.98
C SER A 101 -4.93 18.29 -3.49
N LEU A 102 -5.65 17.65 -4.42
CA LEU A 102 -6.73 16.72 -4.08
C LEU A 102 -6.20 15.44 -3.44
N LEU A 103 -5.04 14.95 -3.90
CA LEU A 103 -4.35 13.83 -3.27
C LEU A 103 -3.86 14.20 -1.87
N GLU A 104 -3.33 15.41 -1.66
CA GLU A 104 -2.97 15.90 -0.33
C GLU A 104 -4.17 15.97 0.62
N ASP A 105 -5.31 16.46 0.14
CA ASP A 105 -6.54 16.52 0.93
C ASP A 105 -7.02 15.12 1.33
N TYR A 106 -6.93 14.14 0.43
CA TYR A 106 -7.22 12.74 0.75
C TYR A 106 -6.24 12.19 1.80
N VAL A 107 -4.94 12.45 1.64
CA VAL A 107 -3.92 11.99 2.58
C VAL A 107 -4.07 12.60 3.98
N LYS A 108 -4.55 13.84 4.08
CA LYS A 108 -4.83 14.50 5.37
C LYS A 108 -6.03 13.91 6.10
N CYS A 109 -6.95 13.27 5.38
CA CYS A 109 -8.11 12.63 5.99
C CYS A 109 -7.68 11.42 6.84
N GLU A 110 -8.16 11.30 8.06
CA GLU A 110 -7.71 10.25 9.00
C GLU A 110 -8.16 8.85 8.54
N HIS A 111 -7.22 7.90 8.52
CA HIS A 111 -7.45 6.51 8.13
C HIS A 111 -7.18 5.58 9.33
N PRO A 112 -7.99 4.54 9.57
CA PRO A 112 -7.76 3.60 10.68
C PRO A 112 -6.35 3.01 10.71
N ALA A 113 -5.82 2.67 9.53
CA ALA A 113 -4.43 2.22 9.34
C ALA A 113 -3.36 3.16 9.94
N ASP A 114 -3.58 4.47 10.01
CA ASP A 114 -2.59 5.41 10.57
C ASP A 114 -2.34 5.13 12.04
N LYS A 115 -3.35 4.71 12.81
CA LYS A 115 -3.18 4.39 14.23
C LYS A 115 -2.66 2.97 14.44
N LYS A 116 -2.98 2.07 13.51
CA LYS A 116 -2.68 0.64 13.63
C LYS A 116 -1.25 0.30 13.22
N TYR A 117 -0.70 0.97 12.21
CA TYR A 117 0.60 0.63 11.62
C TYR A 117 1.67 1.73 11.76
N ASN A 118 1.32 2.91 12.27
CA ASN A 118 2.25 4.02 12.53
C ASN A 118 2.72 4.10 14.00
#